data_AF-A0AAW9KLY2-F1
#
_entry.id   AF-A0AAW9KLY2-F1
#
_cell.length_a   1.000
_cell.length_b   1.000
_cell.length_c   1.000
_cell.angle_alpha   90.00
_cell.angle_beta   90.00
_cell.angle_gamma   90.00
#
_symmetry.space_group_name_H-M   'P 1'
#
loop_
_entity.id
_entity.type
_entity.pdbx_description
1 polymer ?
#
loop_
_entity_poly.entity_id
_entity_poly.type
_entity_poly.pdbx_seq_one_letter_code
_entity_poly.pdbx_strand_id
1 'polypeptide(L)'
;SIMVKHGVVNAASNPFTIRIKGSGGHGAYPHTTVDPIVIASHVVLGMQTIVSREINTMNPTVITVGSIHGGTAKNIIPEEVEISGIIRTMSKEDRAFVKKRLVEIVEGICKSSRASAEIHIEESYPNLYNNDNMVDLFKLGAEKI
;
A
#
# COMPACT_ATOMS: atom_id res chain seq x y z
N SER A 1 16.35 -4.45 26.98
CA SER A 1 15.02 -4.18 27.57
C SER A 1 14.00 -5.07 26.87
N ILE A 2 13.07 -5.67 27.63
CA ILE A 2 11.97 -6.47 27.06
C ILE A 2 10.72 -5.59 27.12
N MET A 3 9.99 -5.49 26.01
CA MET A 3 8.74 -4.71 25.93
C MET A 3 7.54 -5.63 26.06
N VAL A 4 6.69 -5.38 27.07
CA VAL A 4 5.50 -6.18 27.37
C VAL A 4 4.26 -5.29 27.22
N LYS A 5 3.46 -5.55 26.20
CA LYS A 5 2.29 -4.74 25.85
C LYS A 5 1.04 -5.61 25.67
N HIS A 6 -0.08 -5.12 26.17
CA HIS A 6 -1.42 -5.66 25.91
C HIS A 6 -1.90 -5.33 24.49
N GLY A 7 -2.79 -6.16 23.96
CA GLY A 7 -3.40 -5.94 22.65
C GLY A 7 -2.51 -6.29 21.44
N VAL A 8 -2.77 -5.62 20.31
CA VAL A 8 -2.04 -5.85 19.05
C VAL A 8 -0.61 -5.31 19.14
N VAL A 9 0.37 -6.18 18.92
CA VAL A 9 1.80 -5.90 19.05
C VAL A 9 2.49 -5.79 17.69
N ASN A 10 2.06 -6.60 16.71
CA ASN A 10 2.57 -6.54 15.34
C ASN A 10 1.44 -6.27 14.36
N ALA A 11 1.68 -5.34 13.44
CA ALA A 11 0.76 -5.01 12.37
C ALA A 11 0.59 -6.19 11.40
N ALA A 12 -0.61 -6.33 10.84
CA ALA A 12 -0.83 -7.17 9.68
C ALA A 12 -0.03 -6.61 8.49
N SER A 13 0.42 -7.51 7.61
CA SER A 13 1.15 -7.16 6.39
C SER A 13 0.33 -7.53 5.17
N ASN A 14 0.35 -6.69 4.14
CA ASN A 14 -0.15 -7.02 2.80
C ASN A 14 0.78 -6.39 1.75
N PRO A 15 1.75 -7.16 1.23
CA PRO A 15 2.47 -6.79 0.02
C PRO A 15 1.50 -6.54 -1.14
N PHE A 16 1.85 -5.61 -2.02
CA PHE A 16 1.08 -5.36 -3.22
C PHE A 16 1.98 -5.08 -4.42
N THR A 17 1.46 -5.41 -5.60
CA THR A 17 2.02 -5.07 -6.91
C THR A 17 0.91 -4.47 -7.77
N ILE A 18 1.19 -3.33 -8.39
CA ILE A 18 0.28 -2.63 -9.30
C ILE A 18 1.03 -2.46 -10.63
N ARG A 19 0.48 -3.01 -11.71
CA ARG A 19 0.99 -2.82 -13.07
C ARG A 19 0.03 -1.94 -13.85
N ILE A 20 0.45 -0.71 -14.10
CA ILE A 20 -0.31 0.28 -14.86
C ILE A 20 0.03 0.13 -16.34
N LYS A 21 -0.99 -0.09 -17.17
CA LYS A 21 -0.86 -0.23 -18.63
C LYS A 21 -1.41 1.00 -19.33
N GLY A 22 -0.54 1.68 -20.06
CA GLY A 22 -0.84 2.82 -20.91
C GLY A 22 -0.66 2.49 -22.39
N SER A 23 -0.12 3.43 -23.14
CA SER A 23 0.23 3.28 -24.54
C SER A 23 1.50 4.07 -24.80
N GLY A 24 2.59 3.36 -25.16
CA GLY A 24 3.89 3.96 -25.35
C GLY A 24 4.05 4.70 -26.68
N GLY A 25 5.18 5.39 -26.84
CA GLY A 25 5.48 6.10 -28.08
C GLY A 25 6.69 7.03 -27.95
N HIS A 26 6.98 7.78 -29.02
CA HIS A 26 8.06 8.75 -29.00
C HIS A 26 7.68 9.93 -28.08
N GLY A 27 8.58 10.32 -27.17
CA GLY A 27 8.34 11.40 -26.21
C GLY A 27 8.15 12.80 -26.80
N ALA A 28 8.23 12.94 -28.14
CA ALA A 28 7.96 14.19 -28.85
C ALA A 28 6.49 14.28 -29.28
N TYR A 29 5.75 13.17 -29.25
CA TYR A 29 4.34 13.08 -29.66
C TYR A 29 3.47 12.55 -28.51
N PRO A 30 3.48 13.17 -27.31
CA PRO A 30 2.75 12.65 -26.15
C PRO A 30 1.23 12.58 -26.38
N HIS A 31 0.67 13.41 -27.27
CA HIS A 31 -0.76 13.42 -27.60
C HIS A 31 -1.24 12.13 -28.29
N THR A 32 -0.34 11.29 -28.80
CA THR A 32 -0.67 9.97 -29.38
C THR A 32 -0.50 8.83 -28.38
N THR A 33 -0.22 9.13 -27.11
CA THR A 33 0.16 8.15 -26.08
C THR A 33 -0.75 8.24 -24.85
N VAL A 34 -0.64 7.25 -23.98
CA VAL A 34 -1.19 7.28 -22.62
C VAL A 34 -0.04 6.98 -21.68
N ASP A 35 0.52 8.02 -21.05
CA ASP A 35 1.77 7.94 -20.30
C ASP A 35 1.60 7.25 -18.93
N PRO A 36 2.09 6.01 -18.74
CA PRO A 36 1.93 5.30 -17.47
C PRO A 36 2.84 5.85 -16.36
N ILE A 37 3.91 6.61 -16.65
CA ILE A 37 4.78 7.23 -15.63
C ILE A 37 4.03 8.36 -14.92
N VAL A 38 3.33 9.20 -15.68
CA VAL A 38 2.48 10.27 -15.12
C VAL A 38 1.35 9.67 -14.29
N ILE A 39 0.70 8.63 -14.81
CA ILE A 39 -0.40 7.95 -14.13
C ILE A 39 0.09 7.29 -12.83
N ALA A 40 1.24 6.61 -12.86
CA ALA A 40 1.88 6.04 -11.68
C ALA A 40 2.15 7.09 -10.60
N SER A 41 2.63 8.28 -11.01
CA SER A 41 2.88 9.39 -10.08
C SER A 41 1.59 9.86 -9.40
N HIS A 42 0.49 9.98 -10.15
CA HIS A 42 -0.83 10.27 -9.57
C HIS A 42 -1.32 9.16 -8.64
N VAL A 43 -1.11 7.90 -9.00
CA VAL A 43 -1.47 6.75 -8.16
C VAL A 43 -0.72 6.78 -6.83
N VAL A 44 0.59 7.03 -6.84
CA VAL A 44 1.41 7.14 -5.62
C VAL A 44 0.89 8.25 -4.71
N LEU A 45 0.58 9.43 -5.25
CA LEU A 45 0.03 10.55 -4.47
C LEU A 45 -1.38 10.23 -3.96
N GLY A 46 -2.23 9.68 -4.83
CA GLY A 46 -3.62 9.34 -4.54
C GLY A 46 -3.73 8.34 -3.39
N MET A 47 -2.94 7.28 -3.38
CA MET A 47 -3.01 6.28 -2.31
C MET A 47 -2.59 6.82 -0.93
N GLN A 48 -1.78 7.89 -0.85
CA GLN A 48 -1.43 8.51 0.44
C GLN A 48 -2.64 9.17 1.11
N THR A 49 -3.68 9.50 0.33
CA THR A 49 -4.91 10.09 0.87
C THR A 49 -5.70 9.10 1.73
N ILE A 50 -5.55 7.78 1.50
CA ILE A 50 -6.18 6.74 2.31
C ILE A 50 -5.74 6.92 3.77
N VAL A 51 -4.43 6.89 4.03
CA VAL A 51 -3.89 6.99 5.39
C VAL A 51 -4.13 8.38 5.98
N SER A 52 -3.92 9.44 5.19
CA SER A 52 -3.97 10.78 5.73
C SER A 52 -5.39 11.31 5.96
N ARG A 53 -6.38 10.90 5.15
CA ARG A 53 -7.74 11.48 5.14
C ARG A 53 -8.86 10.49 5.43
N GLU A 54 -8.65 9.20 5.20
CA GLU A 54 -9.72 8.19 5.30
C GLU A 54 -9.59 7.26 6.51
N ILE A 55 -8.39 7.15 7.11
CA ILE A 55 -8.15 6.34 8.32
C ILE A 55 -8.24 7.20 9.59
N ASN A 56 -8.88 6.65 10.64
CA ASN A 56 -8.90 7.28 11.95
C ASN A 56 -7.46 7.42 12.49
N THR A 57 -7.09 8.63 12.93
CA THR A 57 -5.74 8.94 13.43
C THR A 57 -5.30 8.09 14.62
N MET A 58 -6.25 7.47 15.34
CA MET A 58 -5.98 6.54 16.44
C MET A 58 -5.60 5.13 15.98
N ASN A 59 -5.79 4.80 14.70
CA ASN A 59 -5.50 3.48 14.12
C ASN A 59 -4.21 3.53 13.30
N PRO A 60 -3.09 2.98 13.79
CA PRO A 60 -1.84 2.99 13.04
C PRO A 60 -1.98 2.22 11.73
N THR A 61 -1.77 2.94 10.62
CA THR A 61 -1.83 2.40 9.26
C THR A 61 -0.70 3.02 8.43
N VAL A 62 -0.07 2.21 7.59
CA VAL A 62 1.00 2.65 6.68
C VAL A 62 0.78 2.04 5.31
N ILE A 63 0.96 2.85 4.26
CA ILE A 63 1.14 2.38 2.89
C ILE A 63 2.53 2.84 2.46
N THR A 64 3.38 1.90 2.08
CA THR A 64 4.73 2.21 1.59
C THR A 64 4.86 1.74 0.15
N VAL A 65 5.27 2.65 -0.72
CA VAL A 65 5.77 2.31 -2.06
C VAL A 65 7.24 1.95 -1.91
N GLY A 66 7.57 0.68 -2.11
CA GLY A 66 8.93 0.15 -1.97
C GLY A 66 9.74 0.25 -3.26
N SER A 67 9.07 0.14 -4.41
CA SER A 67 9.70 0.31 -5.72
C SER A 67 8.73 0.83 -6.77
N ILE A 68 9.30 1.47 -7.79
CA ILE A 68 8.61 1.93 -8.99
C ILE A 68 9.53 1.75 -10.20
N HIS A 69 9.05 1.07 -11.24
CA HIS A 69 9.84 0.74 -12.43
C HIS A 69 9.05 0.97 -13.70
N GLY A 70 9.63 1.70 -14.65
CA GLY A 70 9.10 1.86 -16.00
C GLY A 70 9.99 2.71 -16.89
N GLY A 71 9.90 2.49 -18.20
CA GLY A 71 10.78 3.13 -19.18
C GLY A 71 12.15 2.46 -19.29
N THR A 72 12.74 2.56 -20.48
CA THR A 72 14.09 2.06 -20.79
C THR A 72 14.95 3.10 -21.52
N ALA A 73 14.34 4.18 -22.01
CA ALA A 73 15.02 5.23 -22.76
C ALA A 73 14.44 6.61 -22.41
N LYS A 74 15.29 7.64 -22.49
CA LYS A 74 14.94 9.03 -22.11
C LYS A 74 13.97 9.74 -23.04
N ASN A 75 13.73 9.21 -24.24
CA ASN A 75 12.90 9.82 -25.29
C ASN A 75 11.71 8.93 -25.70
N ILE A 76 11.38 7.92 -24.90
CA ILE A 76 10.28 6.98 -25.15
C ILE A 76 9.36 6.97 -23.94
N ILE A 77 8.07 7.18 -24.17
CA ILE A 77 7.02 6.93 -23.18
C ILE A 77 6.79 5.42 -23.15
N PRO A 78 6.93 4.73 -22.00
CA PRO A 78 6.76 3.28 -21.93
C PRO A 78 5.29 2.85 -22.07
N GLU A 79 5.08 1.56 -22.30
CA GLU A 79 3.74 0.95 -22.34
C GLU A 79 3.20 0.64 -20.94
N GLU A 80 4.07 0.44 -19.96
CA GLU A 80 3.67 0.11 -18.59
C GLU A 80 4.62 0.67 -17.52
N VAL A 81 4.10 0.75 -16.29
CA VAL A 81 4.86 1.01 -15.05
C VAL A 81 4.40 0.01 -13.99
N GLU A 82 5.35 -0.58 -13.27
CA GLU A 82 5.09 -1.41 -12.10
C GLU A 82 5.42 -0.64 -10.82
N ILE A 83 4.49 -0.68 -9.85
CA ILE A 83 4.66 -0.17 -8.49
C ILE A 83 4.53 -1.35 -7.54
N SER A 84 5.49 -1.52 -6.64
CA SER A 84 5.41 -2.55 -5.60
C SER A 84 5.59 -1.94 -4.22
N GLY A 85 4.90 -2.50 -3.23
CA GLY A 85 4.85 -1.92 -1.90
C GLY A 85 4.23 -2.82 -0.86
N ILE A 86 3.93 -2.23 0.30
CA ILE A 86 3.38 -2.93 1.45
C ILE A 86 2.37 -2.05 2.19
N ILE A 87 1.26 -2.66 2.61
CA ILE A 87 0.28 -2.10 3.54
C ILE A 87 0.55 -2.70 4.92
N ARG A 88 0.50 -1.87 5.97
CA ARG A 88 0.47 -2.31 7.37
C ARG A 88 -0.69 -1.69 8.11
N THR A 89 -1.43 -2.52 8.86
CA THR A 89 -2.63 -2.11 9.62
C THR A 89 -2.67 -2.83 10.97
N MET A 90 -3.30 -2.20 11.98
CA MET A 90 -3.43 -2.78 13.33
C MET A 90 -4.80 -3.42 13.61
N SER A 91 -5.81 -3.17 12.76
CA SER A 91 -7.16 -3.73 12.87
C SER A 91 -7.55 -4.52 11.61
N LYS A 92 -8.49 -5.45 11.73
CA LYS A 92 -8.99 -6.22 10.56
C LYS A 92 -9.86 -5.37 9.66
N GLU A 93 -10.58 -4.43 10.26
CA GLU A 93 -11.50 -3.49 9.63
C GLU A 93 -10.71 -2.54 8.73
N ASP A 94 -9.66 -1.89 9.25
CA ASP A 94 -8.80 -1.02 8.45
C ASP A 94 -8.06 -1.81 7.38
N ARG A 95 -7.63 -3.05 7.68
CA ARG A 95 -7.01 -3.93 6.69
C ARG A 95 -7.92 -4.16 5.49
N ALA A 96 -9.19 -4.52 5.73
CA ALA A 96 -10.14 -4.74 4.66
C ALA A 96 -10.45 -3.45 3.89
N PHE A 97 -10.62 -2.34 4.62
CA PHE A 97 -10.90 -1.02 4.05
C PHE A 97 -9.77 -0.52 3.15
N VAL A 98 -8.52 -0.51 3.64
CA VAL A 98 -7.35 -0.02 2.90
C VAL A 98 -7.12 -0.81 1.62
N LYS A 99 -7.25 -2.14 1.67
CA LYS A 99 -7.11 -2.99 0.48
C LYS A 99 -8.14 -2.60 -0.59
N LYS A 100 -9.41 -2.49 -0.19
CA LYS A 100 -10.49 -2.09 -1.09
C LYS A 100 -10.25 -0.69 -1.66
N ARG A 101 -9.91 0.26 -0.80
CA ARG A 101 -9.74 1.66 -1.19
C ARG A 101 -8.54 1.88 -2.11
N LEU A 102 -7.45 1.14 -1.90
CA LEU A 102 -6.30 1.15 -2.79
C LEU A 102 -6.72 0.74 -4.21
N VAL A 103 -7.48 -0.35 -4.36
CA VAL A 103 -8.01 -0.79 -5.66
C VAL A 103 -8.84 0.31 -6.32
N GLU A 104 -9.81 0.87 -5.59
CA GLU A 104 -10.71 1.89 -6.12
C GLU A 104 -9.98 3.18 -6.56
N ILE A 105 -8.96 3.62 -5.82
CA ILE A 105 -8.15 4.79 -6.18
C ILE A 105 -7.33 4.51 -7.44
N VAL A 106 -6.63 3.36 -7.48
CA VAL A 106 -5.79 2.99 -8.61
C VAL A 106 -6.63 2.87 -9.88
N GLU A 107 -7.75 2.14 -9.83
CA GLU A 107 -8.65 1.97 -10.96
C GLU A 107 -9.27 3.29 -11.40
N GLY A 108 -9.69 4.14 -10.46
CA GLY A 108 -10.26 5.46 -10.76
C GLY A 108 -9.28 6.37 -11.49
N ILE A 109 -8.03 6.46 -11.01
CA ILE A 109 -6.98 7.26 -11.63
C ILE A 109 -6.64 6.72 -13.03
N CYS A 110 -6.45 5.40 -13.17
CA CYS A 110 -6.17 4.78 -14.46
C CYS A 110 -7.30 5.03 -15.46
N LYS A 111 -8.56 4.78 -15.05
CA LYS A 111 -9.74 4.98 -15.88
C LYS A 111 -9.87 6.43 -16.36
N SER A 112 -9.70 7.41 -15.46
CA SER A 112 -9.74 8.84 -15.81
C SER A 112 -8.65 9.25 -16.81
N SER A 113 -7.55 8.48 -16.85
CA SER A 113 -6.40 8.70 -17.72
C SER A 113 -6.43 7.87 -19.00
N ARG A 114 -7.51 7.11 -19.27
CA ARG A 114 -7.65 6.15 -20.40
C ARG A 114 -6.64 4.98 -20.33
N ALA A 115 -6.26 4.58 -19.13
CA ALA A 115 -5.38 3.46 -18.84
C ALA A 115 -6.11 2.36 -18.05
N SER A 116 -5.43 1.24 -17.83
CA SER A 116 -5.88 0.15 -16.96
C SER A 116 -4.79 -0.24 -15.97
N ALA A 117 -5.15 -0.94 -14.89
CA ALA A 117 -4.18 -1.50 -13.95
C ALA A 117 -4.50 -2.96 -13.63
N GLU A 118 -3.45 -3.76 -13.46
CA GLU A 118 -3.51 -5.09 -12.84
C GLU A 118 -2.99 -4.95 -11.40
N ILE A 119 -3.81 -5.36 -10.44
CA ILE A 119 -3.52 -5.14 -9.02
C ILE A 119 -3.51 -6.48 -8.31
N HIS A 120 -2.40 -6.79 -7.66
CA HIS A 120 -2.26 -7.93 -6.78
C HIS A 120 -1.98 -7.45 -5.36
N ILE A 121 -2.77 -7.94 -4.39
CA ILE A 121 -2.56 -7.69 -2.97
C ILE A 121 -2.50 -9.03 -2.28
N GLU A 122 -1.36 -9.35 -1.69
CA GLU A 122 -1.15 -10.61 -0.99
C GLU A 122 -1.82 -10.61 0.38
N GLU A 123 -2.47 -11.71 0.73
CA GLU A 123 -2.96 -11.96 2.08
C GLU A 123 -1.83 -12.56 2.93
N SER A 124 -0.96 -11.70 3.48
CA SER A 124 0.11 -12.12 4.39
C SER A 124 -0.41 -12.22 5.84
N TYR A 125 0.48 -12.26 6.83
CA TYR A 125 0.14 -12.60 8.21
C TYR A 125 -0.85 -11.62 8.86
N PRO A 126 -1.79 -12.12 9.69
CA PRO A 126 -2.68 -11.29 10.48
C PRO A 126 -1.91 -10.56 11.58
N ASN A 127 -2.59 -9.62 12.23
CA ASN A 127 -2.08 -8.92 13.38
C ASN A 127 -1.74 -9.88 14.54
N LEU A 128 -0.60 -9.68 15.20
CA LEU A 128 -0.25 -10.44 16.40
C LEU A 128 -0.91 -9.79 17.62
N TYR A 129 -1.78 -10.54 18.29
CA TYR A 129 -2.42 -10.12 19.53
C TYR A 129 -1.79 -10.84 20.72
N ASN A 130 -1.27 -10.09 21.69
CA ASN A 130 -0.86 -10.68 22.96
C ASN A 130 -2.10 -10.98 23.80
N ASN A 131 -2.27 -12.23 24.22
CA ASN A 131 -3.35 -12.60 25.13
C ASN A 131 -3.19 -11.84 26.47
N ASP A 132 -4.20 -11.06 26.85
CA ASP A 132 -4.09 -10.15 27.99
C ASP A 132 -3.80 -10.88 29.31
N ASN A 133 -4.42 -12.04 29.54
CA ASN A 133 -4.18 -12.84 30.74
C ASN A 133 -2.73 -13.32 30.81
N MET A 134 -2.13 -13.67 29.67
CA MET A 134 -0.73 -14.09 29.62
C MET A 134 0.23 -12.93 29.83
N VAL A 135 -0.13 -11.74 29.32
CA VAL A 135 0.63 -10.51 29.57
C VAL A 135 0.62 -10.16 31.05
N ASP A 136 -0.54 -10.22 31.71
CA ASP A 136 -0.69 -9.94 33.12
C ASP A 136 0.08 -10.95 33.98
N LEU A 137 -0.04 -12.24 33.66
CA LEU A 137 0.71 -13.29 34.34
C LEU A 137 2.23 -13.07 34.22
N PHE A 138 2.70 -12.71 33.03
CA PHE A 138 4.12 -12.44 32.79
C PHE A 138 4.60 -11.21 33.57
N LYS A 139 3.84 -10.12 33.57
CA LYS A 139 4.17 -8.91 34.36
C LYS A 139 4.28 -9.22 35.85
N LEU A 140 3.29 -9.94 36.39
CA LEU A 140 3.29 -10.36 37.80
C LEU A 140 4.47 -11.26 38.17
N GLY A 141 4.93 -12.11 37.25
CA GLY A 141 6.11 -12.96 37.45
C GLY A 141 7.41 -12.17 37.36
N ALA A 142 7.51 -11.24 36.40
CA ALA A 142 8.71 -10.45 36.15
C ALA A 142 8.98 -9.39 37.23
N GLU A 143 7.95 -8.86 37.90
CA GLU A 143 8.11 -7.93 39.03
C GLU A 143 8.66 -8.59 40.31
N LYS A 144 8.68 -9.93 40.36
CA LYS A 144 9.17 -10.71 41.52
C LYS A 144 10.66 -11.07 41.44
N ILE A 145 11.35 -10.63 40.38
CA ILE A 145 12.78 -10.86 40.12
C ILE A 145 13.49 -9.51 40.07
#